data_AF-A0AA36H6J2-F1
#
_entry.id   AF-A0AA36H6J2-F1
#
_cell.length_a   1.000
_cell.length_b   1.000
_cell.length_c   1.000
_cell.angle_alpha   90.00
_cell.angle_beta   90.00
_cell.angle_gamma   90.00
#
_symmetry.space_group_name_H-M   'P 1'
#
loop_
_entity.id
_entity.type
_entity.pdbx_description
1 polymer ?
#
loop_
_entity_poly.entity_id
_entity_poly.type
_entity_poly.pdbx_seq_one_letter_code
_entity_poly.pdbx_strand_id
1 'polypeptide(L)'
;MFYTENYDVIVIGGGHAGTEAALAPARMGLKTLLLTHNVDTLGQMSCNPAIGGIGKGHLVKEIDAMGGLMATAADLAGIQFRTLNSSKGPAVRATRAQADRVLYRQAVRQALENQPNLDIFQQEATDILLEQNRAAGVSTKMGLTFRAKSVILTAGTFLAGKIHIGLTNYEGGRAGDPASVTLSHRLRDLGLRVDRLKTGTPPRLDARTINFEILAKQYGDSELPVFSFMGSVDQHPRQIPCFITHTNEQTHDVIRHNLDRSPMYTGVIEGIGPRVLCVDTTA
;
A
#
# COMPACT_ATOMS: atom_id res chain seq x y z
N MET A 1 -27.70 0.13 14.72
CA MET A 1 -28.80 0.26 13.74
C MET A 1 -28.39 -0.49 12.49
N PHE A 2 -29.26 -1.30 11.87
CA PHE A 2 -28.91 -2.00 10.62
C PHE A 2 -29.17 -1.11 9.41
N TYR A 3 -28.25 -1.11 8.46
CA TYR A 3 -28.51 -0.58 7.12
C TYR A 3 -29.55 -1.46 6.43
N THR A 4 -30.41 -0.86 5.61
CA THR A 4 -31.57 -1.55 5.02
C THR A 4 -31.18 -2.59 3.98
N GLU A 5 -30.10 -2.33 3.24
CA GLU A 5 -29.61 -3.21 2.19
C GLU A 5 -28.54 -4.16 2.72
N ASN A 6 -28.58 -5.41 2.24
CA ASN A 6 -27.54 -6.40 2.50
C ASN A 6 -26.52 -6.42 1.35
N TYR A 7 -25.27 -6.72 1.68
CA TYR A 7 -24.19 -6.91 0.72
C TYR A 7 -23.85 -8.39 0.55
N ASP A 8 -23.28 -8.76 -0.59
CA ASP A 8 -22.67 -10.08 -0.74
C ASP A 8 -21.29 -10.10 -0.07
N VAL A 9 -20.49 -9.06 -0.33
CA VAL A 9 -19.12 -8.92 0.18
C VAL A 9 -18.93 -7.54 0.81
N ILE A 10 -18.34 -7.49 2.01
CA ILE A 10 -17.80 -6.26 2.59
C ILE A 10 -16.27 -6.35 2.61
N VAL A 11 -15.60 -5.33 2.10
CA VAL A 11 -14.14 -5.17 2.17
C VAL A 11 -13.82 -4.06 3.16
N ILE A 12 -13.00 -4.36 4.17
CA ILE A 12 -12.53 -3.40 5.17
C ILE A 12 -11.12 -2.94 4.79
N GLY A 13 -10.98 -1.65 4.49
CA GLY A 13 -9.73 -0.96 4.16
C GLY A 13 -9.55 -0.74 2.67
N GLY A 14 -9.35 0.51 2.25
CA GLY A 14 -9.15 0.89 0.84
C GLY A 14 -7.68 0.97 0.39
N GLY A 15 -6.81 0.14 0.95
CA GLY A 15 -5.41 0.02 0.51
C GLY A 15 -5.27 -0.85 -0.75
N HIS A 16 -4.04 -1.08 -1.22
CA HIS A 16 -3.78 -1.85 -2.45
C HIS A 16 -4.49 -3.22 -2.49
N ALA A 17 -4.45 -3.98 -1.40
CA ALA A 17 -5.14 -5.27 -1.31
C ALA A 17 -6.68 -5.11 -1.32
N GLY A 18 -7.19 -4.11 -0.59
CA GLY A 18 -8.62 -3.84 -0.52
C GLY A 18 -9.20 -3.34 -1.84
N THR A 19 -8.44 -2.58 -2.61
CA THR A 19 -8.80 -2.16 -3.97
C THR A 19 -9.07 -3.37 -4.86
N GLU A 20 -8.12 -4.29 -4.97
CA GLU A 20 -8.31 -5.49 -5.81
C GLU A 20 -9.42 -6.40 -5.25
N ALA A 21 -9.49 -6.55 -3.92
CA ALA A 21 -10.52 -7.36 -3.25
C ALA A 21 -11.93 -6.78 -3.36
N ALA A 22 -12.09 -5.47 -3.56
CA ALA A 22 -13.37 -4.83 -3.80
C ALA A 22 -13.78 -4.90 -5.27
N LEU A 23 -12.84 -4.71 -6.18
CA LEU A 23 -13.10 -4.75 -7.62
C LEU A 23 -13.45 -6.16 -8.11
N ALA A 24 -12.75 -7.19 -7.62
CA ALA A 24 -12.96 -8.56 -8.06
C ALA A 24 -14.42 -9.05 -7.91
N PRO A 25 -15.04 -9.07 -6.72
CA PRO A 25 -16.43 -9.49 -6.56
C PRO A 25 -17.42 -8.55 -7.26
N ALA A 26 -17.17 -7.23 -7.27
CA ALA A 26 -18.03 -6.27 -7.95
C ALA A 26 -18.09 -6.53 -9.47
N ARG A 27 -16.94 -6.84 -10.09
CA ARG A 27 -16.84 -7.23 -11.51
C ARG A 27 -17.49 -8.59 -11.80
N MET A 28 -17.56 -9.47 -10.80
CA MET A 28 -18.30 -10.72 -10.86
C MET A 28 -19.83 -10.54 -10.68
N GLY A 29 -20.31 -9.30 -10.51
CA GLY A 29 -21.73 -9.00 -10.38
C GLY A 29 -22.27 -9.05 -8.95
N LEU A 30 -21.40 -9.17 -7.94
CA LEU A 30 -21.80 -9.24 -6.53
C LEU A 30 -21.88 -7.86 -5.90
N LYS A 31 -22.92 -7.60 -5.10
CA LYS A 31 -23.10 -6.32 -4.41
C LYS A 31 -22.03 -6.20 -3.33
N THR A 32 -21.08 -5.29 -3.53
CA THR A 32 -19.87 -5.15 -2.72
C THR A 32 -19.83 -3.79 -2.03
N LEU A 33 -19.45 -3.78 -0.76
CA LEU A 33 -19.21 -2.56 0.01
C LEU A 33 -17.73 -2.44 0.35
N LEU A 34 -17.10 -1.33 -0.03
CA LEU A 34 -15.76 -0.95 0.43
C LEU A 34 -15.88 0.04 1.59
N LEU A 35 -15.55 -0.41 2.80
CA LEU A 35 -15.42 0.43 3.99
C LEU A 35 -13.99 0.98 4.11
N THR A 36 -13.85 2.28 4.26
CA THR A 36 -12.55 2.94 4.45
C THR A 36 -12.64 4.10 5.43
N HIS A 37 -11.57 4.40 6.16
CA HIS A 37 -11.52 5.58 7.03
C HIS A 37 -11.59 6.89 6.25
N ASN A 38 -10.97 6.92 5.07
CA ASN A 38 -10.84 8.11 4.26
C ASN A 38 -10.83 7.76 2.77
N VAL A 39 -11.82 8.25 2.02
CA VAL A 39 -11.94 8.04 0.57
C VAL A 39 -10.82 8.74 -0.21
N ASP A 40 -10.26 9.82 0.32
CA ASP A 40 -9.16 10.54 -0.31
C ASP A 40 -7.81 9.80 -0.21
N THR A 41 -7.78 8.66 0.48
CA THR A 41 -6.58 7.81 0.65
C THR A 41 -6.65 6.50 -0.12
N LEU A 42 -7.70 6.27 -0.92
CA LEU A 42 -7.84 5.10 -1.78
C LEU A 42 -6.66 4.99 -2.75
N GLY A 43 -5.91 3.88 -2.70
CA GLY A 43 -4.71 3.71 -3.54
C GLY A 43 -3.47 4.50 -3.09
N GLN A 44 -3.46 5.05 -1.87
CA GLN A 44 -2.31 5.82 -1.38
C GLN A 44 -1.05 4.96 -1.20
N MET A 45 0.05 5.39 -1.85
CA MET A 45 1.38 4.82 -1.68
C MET A 45 2.11 5.42 -0.47
N SER A 46 2.16 4.69 0.65
CA SER A 46 2.74 5.19 1.90
C SER A 46 4.28 5.11 1.95
N CYS A 47 4.87 4.16 1.24
CA CYS A 47 6.31 3.87 1.31
C CYS A 47 7.07 4.40 0.08
N ASN A 48 7.50 3.54 -0.84
CA ASN A 48 8.22 3.94 -2.05
C ASN A 48 7.21 4.38 -3.13
N PRO A 49 7.40 5.51 -3.85
CA PRO A 49 6.58 5.88 -5.01
C PRO A 49 6.89 5.01 -6.24
N ALA A 50 6.80 3.68 -6.10
CA ALA A 50 7.17 2.74 -7.17
C ALA A 50 6.30 1.48 -7.17
N ILE A 51 6.04 0.96 -8.37
CA ILE A 51 5.37 -0.32 -8.63
C ILE A 51 6.35 -1.28 -9.34
N GLY A 52 6.28 -2.56 -8.98
CA GLY A 52 7.11 -3.60 -9.57
C GLY A 52 8.54 -3.65 -9.01
N GLY A 53 9.49 -4.08 -9.85
CA GLY A 53 10.82 -4.53 -9.44
C GLY A 53 10.96 -6.05 -9.45
N ILE A 54 12.11 -6.58 -9.02
CA ILE A 54 12.33 -8.03 -9.00
C ILE A 54 11.28 -8.73 -8.13
N GLY A 55 10.67 -9.79 -8.67
CA GLY A 55 9.52 -10.49 -8.08
C GLY A 55 8.22 -9.70 -8.15
N LYS A 56 8.21 -8.45 -7.65
CA LYS A 56 7.02 -7.59 -7.61
C LYS A 56 6.44 -7.30 -9.01
N GLY A 57 7.30 -7.09 -10.01
CA GLY A 57 6.87 -6.82 -11.38
C GLY A 57 6.17 -8.01 -12.03
N HIS A 58 6.57 -9.23 -11.68
CA HIS A 58 5.87 -10.45 -12.11
C HIS A 58 4.48 -10.51 -11.47
N LEU A 59 4.39 -10.31 -10.15
CA LEU A 59 3.11 -10.28 -9.44
C LEU A 59 2.16 -9.22 -9.98
N VAL A 60 2.65 -8.03 -10.35
CA VAL A 60 1.83 -6.99 -10.97
C VAL A 60 1.25 -7.47 -12.31
N LYS A 61 2.04 -8.14 -13.14
CA LYS A 61 1.56 -8.71 -14.41
C LYS A 61 0.61 -9.89 -14.22
N GLU A 62 0.82 -10.72 -13.19
CA GLU A 62 -0.13 -11.79 -12.83
C GLU A 62 -1.47 -11.22 -12.37
N ILE A 63 -1.46 -10.18 -11.54
CA ILE A 63 -2.68 -9.45 -11.14
C ILE A 63 -3.40 -8.91 -12.38
N ASP A 64 -2.67 -8.31 -13.31
CA ASP A 64 -3.24 -7.80 -14.57
C ASP A 64 -3.87 -8.90 -15.43
N ALA A 65 -3.19 -10.03 -15.58
CA ALA A 65 -3.71 -11.19 -16.32
C ALA A 65 -5.00 -11.75 -15.70
N MET A 66 -5.18 -11.61 -14.38
CA MET A 66 -6.41 -11.95 -13.67
C MET A 66 -7.48 -10.84 -13.72
N GLY A 67 -7.22 -9.75 -14.44
CA GLY A 67 -8.13 -8.62 -14.58
C GLY A 67 -8.12 -7.67 -13.38
N GLY A 68 -7.02 -7.60 -12.63
CA GLY A 68 -6.82 -6.61 -11.56
C GLY A 68 -6.54 -5.20 -12.08
N LEU A 69 -6.40 -4.24 -11.17
CA LEU A 69 -6.24 -2.82 -11.51
C LEU A 69 -4.79 -2.31 -11.47
N MET A 70 -3.94 -2.92 -10.62
CA MET A 70 -2.63 -2.38 -10.25
C MET A 70 -1.74 -2.03 -11.45
N ALA A 71 -1.73 -2.86 -12.49
CA ALA A 71 -0.92 -2.62 -13.69
C ALA A 71 -1.41 -1.41 -14.48
N THR A 72 -2.71 -1.33 -14.77
CA THR A 72 -3.31 -0.18 -15.46
C THR A 72 -3.13 1.11 -14.67
N ALA A 73 -3.30 1.08 -13.36
CA ALA A 73 -3.05 2.24 -12.50
C ALA A 73 -1.57 2.65 -12.50
N ALA A 74 -0.64 1.69 -12.58
CA ALA A 74 0.79 1.96 -12.71
C ALA A 74 1.14 2.58 -14.07
N ASP A 75 0.51 2.13 -15.16
CA ASP A 75 0.69 2.71 -16.49
C ASP A 75 0.21 4.17 -16.53
N LEU A 76 -0.99 4.46 -16.03
CA LEU A 76 -1.56 5.81 -16.00
C LEU A 76 -0.79 6.81 -15.12
N ALA A 77 0.02 6.32 -14.18
CA ALA A 77 0.73 7.14 -13.21
C ALA A 77 2.25 7.06 -13.33
N GLY A 78 2.77 6.25 -14.24
CA GLY A 78 4.18 5.92 -14.31
C GLY A 78 5.02 7.06 -14.91
N ILE A 79 5.89 7.65 -14.11
CA ILE A 79 6.77 8.75 -14.49
C ILE A 79 8.20 8.30 -14.77
N GLN A 80 8.50 7.01 -14.64
CA GLN A 80 9.76 6.42 -15.09
C GLN A 80 9.59 4.91 -15.21
N PHE A 81 9.76 4.33 -16.39
CA PHE A 81 9.73 2.87 -16.59
C PHE A 81 11.10 2.29 -16.89
N ARG A 82 11.40 1.13 -16.31
CA ARG A 82 12.65 0.38 -16.53
C ARG A 82 12.42 -1.12 -16.53
N THR A 83 13.22 -1.83 -17.32
CA THR A 83 13.38 -3.28 -17.29
C THR A 83 14.63 -3.63 -16.47
N LEU A 84 14.42 -4.15 -15.27
CA LEU A 84 15.51 -4.65 -14.43
C LEU A 84 16.05 -5.96 -14.99
N ASN A 85 17.35 -6.20 -14.80
CA ASN A 85 18.06 -7.36 -15.35
C ASN A 85 17.94 -7.50 -16.89
N SER A 86 17.85 -6.39 -17.62
CA SER A 86 17.69 -6.39 -19.09
C SER A 86 18.79 -7.16 -19.84
N SER A 87 20.02 -7.14 -19.33
CA SER A 87 21.16 -7.90 -19.88
C SER A 87 21.10 -9.41 -19.62
N LYS A 88 20.19 -9.88 -18.75
CA LYS A 88 20.01 -11.29 -18.42
C LYS A 88 18.87 -11.90 -19.23
N GLY A 89 18.71 -13.23 -19.13
CA GLY A 89 17.65 -13.96 -19.81
C GLY A 89 16.23 -13.53 -19.38
N PRO A 90 15.21 -13.73 -20.23
CA PRO A 90 13.84 -13.26 -19.97
C PRO A 90 13.25 -13.70 -18.63
N ALA A 91 13.58 -14.90 -18.15
CA ALA A 91 13.07 -15.47 -16.91
C ALA A 91 13.40 -14.66 -15.63
N VAL A 92 14.39 -13.76 -15.68
CA VAL A 92 14.81 -12.95 -14.53
C VAL A 92 14.62 -11.45 -14.74
N ARG A 93 14.04 -11.05 -15.88
CA ARG A 93 13.71 -9.65 -16.18
C ARG A 93 12.48 -9.24 -15.40
N ALA A 94 12.42 -7.99 -14.95
CA ALA A 94 11.21 -7.48 -14.30
C ALA A 94 10.99 -6.00 -14.60
N THR A 95 9.74 -5.63 -14.85
CA THR A 95 9.35 -4.23 -15.01
C THR A 95 9.29 -3.54 -13.65
N ARG A 96 9.81 -2.32 -13.58
CA ARG A 96 9.67 -1.40 -12.45
C ARG A 96 9.29 -0.03 -12.98
N ALA A 97 8.30 0.61 -12.35
CA ALA A 97 7.98 2.00 -12.60
C ALA A 97 8.07 2.84 -11.33
N GLN A 98 8.58 4.06 -11.45
CA GLN A 98 8.27 5.11 -10.48
C GLN A 98 6.90 5.68 -10.83
N ALA A 99 6.09 5.93 -9.81
CA ALA A 99 4.73 6.43 -9.98
C ALA A 99 4.60 7.83 -9.36
N ASP A 100 3.93 8.73 -10.08
CA ASP A 100 3.36 9.91 -9.44
C ASP A 100 2.28 9.43 -8.46
N ARG A 101 2.47 9.76 -7.18
CA ARG A 101 1.57 9.31 -6.12
C ARG A 101 0.17 9.87 -6.25
N VAL A 102 0.03 11.09 -6.77
CA VAL A 102 -1.26 11.73 -6.95
C VAL A 102 -1.98 11.08 -8.13
N LEU A 103 -1.30 10.90 -9.26
CA LEU A 103 -1.89 10.24 -10.43
C LEU A 103 -2.30 8.80 -10.13
N TYR A 104 -1.46 8.04 -9.43
CA TYR A 104 -1.79 6.65 -9.10
C TYR A 104 -3.02 6.58 -8.18
N ARG A 105 -3.05 7.44 -7.16
CA ARG A 105 -4.19 7.55 -6.25
C ARG A 105 -5.46 7.95 -6.99
N GLN A 106 -5.36 8.88 -7.94
CA GLN A 106 -6.48 9.31 -8.77
C GLN A 106 -6.98 8.18 -9.67
N ALA A 107 -6.07 7.45 -10.35
CA ALA A 107 -6.42 6.31 -11.20
C ALA A 107 -7.14 5.22 -10.40
N VAL A 108 -6.64 4.89 -9.21
CA VAL A 108 -7.28 3.91 -8.32
C VAL A 108 -8.66 4.38 -7.86
N ARG A 109 -8.76 5.62 -7.39
CA ARG A 109 -10.02 6.18 -6.93
C ARG A 109 -11.07 6.20 -8.03
N GLN A 110 -10.71 6.70 -9.21
CA GLN A 110 -11.60 6.76 -10.37
C GLN A 110 -12.09 5.36 -10.76
N ALA A 111 -11.21 4.35 -10.75
CA ALA A 111 -11.61 2.98 -11.07
C ALA A 111 -12.60 2.40 -10.05
N LEU A 112 -12.40 2.67 -8.75
CA LEU A 112 -13.30 2.22 -7.69
C LEU A 112 -14.65 2.93 -7.73
N GLU A 113 -14.66 4.26 -7.85
CA GLU A 113 -15.89 5.07 -7.86
C GLU A 113 -16.80 4.79 -9.05
N ASN A 114 -16.24 4.33 -10.17
CA ASN A 114 -16.99 4.04 -11.40
C ASN A 114 -17.24 2.54 -11.62
N GLN A 115 -16.91 1.67 -10.67
CA GLN A 115 -17.15 0.24 -10.79
C GLN A 115 -18.61 -0.11 -10.45
N PRO A 116 -19.39 -0.69 -11.37
CA PRO A 116 -20.73 -1.20 -11.05
C PRO A 116 -20.69 -2.24 -9.93
N ASN A 117 -21.75 -2.26 -9.12
CA ASN A 117 -21.92 -3.13 -7.94
C ASN A 117 -20.95 -2.86 -6.78
N LEU A 118 -20.20 -1.76 -6.80
CA LEU A 118 -19.31 -1.36 -5.72
C LEU A 118 -19.79 -0.05 -5.07
N ASP A 119 -20.21 -0.15 -3.82
CA ASP A 119 -20.48 1.01 -2.97
C ASP A 119 -19.23 1.34 -2.14
N ILE A 120 -18.90 2.63 -2.00
CA ILE A 120 -17.81 3.10 -1.14
C ILE A 120 -18.42 3.87 0.03
N PHE A 121 -18.05 3.50 1.26
CA PHE A 121 -18.56 4.15 2.45
C PHE A 121 -17.45 4.51 3.43
N GLN A 122 -17.40 5.80 3.80
CA GLN A 122 -16.35 6.33 4.66
C GLN A 122 -16.72 6.16 6.14
N GLN A 123 -16.25 5.08 6.75
CA GLN A 123 -16.35 4.85 8.19
C GLN A 123 -15.24 3.93 8.71
N GLU A 124 -14.92 4.10 9.99
CA GLU A 124 -14.12 3.13 10.75
C GLU A 124 -14.96 1.89 11.04
N ALA A 125 -14.48 0.71 10.61
CA ALA A 125 -15.01 -0.57 11.06
C ALA A 125 -14.56 -0.84 12.50
N THR A 126 -15.50 -1.14 13.39
CA THR A 126 -15.24 -1.37 14.81
C THR A 126 -15.38 -2.84 15.22
N ASP A 127 -16.16 -3.62 14.48
CA ASP A 127 -16.38 -5.04 14.78
C ASP A 127 -16.79 -5.84 13.53
N ILE A 128 -16.49 -7.13 13.53
CA ILE A 128 -16.98 -8.10 12.54
C ILE A 128 -18.05 -8.95 13.23
N LEU A 129 -19.27 -8.88 12.74
CA LEU A 129 -20.38 -9.66 13.29
C LEU A 129 -20.16 -11.14 13.01
N LEU A 130 -20.31 -11.97 14.04
CA LEU A 130 -20.28 -13.42 13.92
C LEU A 130 -21.63 -14.03 14.28
N GLU A 131 -22.17 -14.84 13.37
CA GLU A 131 -23.33 -15.70 13.60
C GLU A 131 -22.88 -17.15 13.46
N GLN A 132 -22.95 -17.94 14.54
CA GLN A 132 -22.54 -19.35 14.53
C GLN A 132 -21.13 -19.59 13.94
N ASN A 133 -20.16 -18.76 14.32
CA ASN A 133 -18.77 -18.75 13.81
C ASN A 133 -18.60 -18.35 12.33
N ARG A 134 -19.63 -17.80 11.68
CA ARG A 134 -19.55 -17.24 10.33
C ARG A 134 -19.62 -15.72 10.38
N ALA A 135 -18.76 -15.05 9.60
CA ALA A 135 -18.87 -13.61 9.39
C ALA A 135 -20.23 -13.27 8.75
N ALA A 136 -20.98 -12.38 9.39
CA ALA A 136 -22.34 -12.00 8.99
C ALA A 136 -22.48 -10.51 8.68
N GLY A 137 -21.42 -9.72 8.86
CA GLY A 137 -21.46 -8.28 8.66
C GLY A 137 -20.35 -7.53 9.38
N VAL A 138 -20.45 -6.20 9.35
CA VAL A 138 -19.49 -5.28 9.94
C VAL A 138 -20.23 -4.16 10.65
N SER A 139 -19.80 -3.83 11.87
CA SER A 139 -20.25 -2.64 12.58
C SER A 139 -19.27 -1.50 12.40
N THR A 140 -19.80 -0.28 12.32
CA THR A 140 -19.01 0.94 12.16
C THR A 140 -19.01 1.78 13.42
N LYS A 141 -18.07 2.71 13.52
CA LYS A 141 -17.94 3.64 14.65
C LYS A 141 -19.15 4.53 14.86
N MET A 142 -19.86 4.88 13.79
CA MET A 142 -21.10 5.67 13.88
C MET A 142 -22.31 4.86 14.38
N GLY A 143 -22.15 3.56 14.69
CA GLY A 143 -23.23 2.69 15.18
C GLY A 143 -24.12 2.09 14.08
N LEU A 144 -23.74 2.28 12.81
CA LEU A 144 -24.37 1.64 11.67
C LEU A 144 -23.74 0.26 11.43
N THR A 145 -24.59 -0.73 11.17
CA THR A 145 -24.20 -2.12 10.97
C THR A 145 -24.64 -2.58 9.59
N PHE A 146 -23.71 -3.11 8.80
CA PHE A 146 -23.97 -3.67 7.49
C PHE A 146 -23.93 -5.19 7.55
N ARG A 147 -24.90 -5.87 6.95
CA ARG A 147 -24.88 -7.33 6.81
C ARG A 147 -24.21 -7.74 5.51
N ALA A 148 -23.45 -8.84 5.57
CA ALA A 148 -22.91 -9.47 4.39
C ALA A 148 -22.71 -10.97 4.52
N LYS A 149 -22.64 -11.66 3.38
CA LYS A 149 -22.34 -13.10 3.32
C LYS A 149 -20.85 -13.38 3.55
N SER A 150 -19.98 -12.41 3.28
CA SER A 150 -18.53 -12.53 3.43
C SER A 150 -17.89 -11.18 3.76
N VAL A 151 -16.78 -11.23 4.52
CA VAL A 151 -16.01 -10.04 4.92
C VAL A 151 -14.54 -10.28 4.59
N ILE A 152 -13.92 -9.33 3.90
CA ILE A 152 -12.48 -9.33 3.58
C ILE A 152 -11.82 -8.21 4.39
N LEU A 153 -10.84 -8.55 5.23
CA LEU A 153 -10.13 -7.60 6.07
C LEU A 153 -8.75 -7.26 5.48
N THR A 154 -8.56 -5.99 5.08
CA THR A 154 -7.31 -5.47 4.49
C THR A 154 -6.80 -4.23 5.23
N ALA A 155 -6.69 -4.34 6.56
CA ALA A 155 -6.43 -3.21 7.43
C ALA A 155 -5.00 -2.61 7.34
N GLY A 156 -4.11 -3.17 6.52
CA GLY A 156 -2.76 -2.64 6.33
C GLY A 156 -2.01 -2.44 7.66
N THR A 157 -1.46 -1.24 7.87
CA THR A 157 -0.71 -0.87 9.08
C THR A 157 -1.59 -0.28 10.19
N PHE A 158 -2.92 -0.34 10.08
CA PHE A 158 -3.83 0.41 10.96
C PHE A 158 -4.20 -0.35 12.25
N LEU A 159 -4.26 -1.68 12.26
CA LEU A 159 -4.65 -2.45 13.45
C LEU A 159 -3.66 -2.27 14.59
N ALA A 160 -4.08 -1.57 15.66
CA ALA A 160 -3.22 -1.20 16.79
C ALA A 160 -1.82 -0.68 16.35
N GLY A 161 -1.84 0.15 15.30
CA GLY A 161 -0.66 0.77 14.70
C GLY A 161 0.02 1.73 15.68
N LYS A 162 1.35 1.66 15.73
CA LYS A 162 2.19 2.59 16.50
C LYS A 162 3.30 3.12 15.61
N ILE A 163 3.51 4.43 15.66
CA ILE A 163 4.58 5.11 14.93
C ILE A 163 5.70 5.40 15.91
N HIS A 164 6.94 5.18 15.48
CA HIS A 164 8.14 5.40 16.27
C HIS A 164 9.06 6.39 15.57
N ILE A 165 9.46 7.46 16.26
CA ILE A 165 10.41 8.47 15.78
C ILE A 165 11.48 8.65 16.86
N GLY A 166 12.62 7.97 16.68
CA GLY A 166 13.58 7.83 17.78
C GLY A 166 12.92 7.18 19.00
N LEU A 167 13.02 7.82 20.15
CA LEU A 167 12.43 7.33 21.41
C LEU A 167 10.94 7.70 21.58
N THR A 168 10.41 8.62 20.77
CA THR A 168 9.00 8.97 20.84
C THR A 168 8.15 7.98 20.07
N ASN A 169 6.98 7.66 20.62
CA ASN A 169 5.99 6.85 19.94
C ASN A 169 4.58 7.37 20.20
N TYR A 170 3.69 7.13 19.24
CA TYR A 170 2.29 7.51 19.32
C TYR A 170 1.44 6.56 18.47
N GLU A 171 0.14 6.51 18.75
CA GLU A 171 -0.80 5.66 18.00
C GLU A 171 -1.07 6.26 16.62
N GLY A 172 -1.05 5.40 15.61
CA GLY A 172 -1.32 5.81 14.23
C GLY A 172 -1.12 4.66 13.25
N GLY A 173 -2.01 4.57 12.25
CA GLY A 173 -1.84 3.62 11.16
C GLY A 173 -0.81 4.09 10.14
N ARG A 174 -0.79 5.41 9.88
CA ARG A 174 0.17 6.14 9.05
C ARG A 174 0.36 7.52 9.66
N ALA A 175 1.41 8.23 9.26
CA ALA A 175 1.61 9.60 9.75
C ALA A 175 0.41 10.48 9.35
N GLY A 176 -0.31 11.00 10.36
CA GLY A 176 -1.54 11.79 10.18
C GLY A 176 -2.84 10.98 10.22
N ASP A 177 -2.79 9.64 10.12
CA ASP A 177 -3.98 8.79 10.14
C ASP A 177 -4.11 8.02 11.46
N PRO A 178 -5.31 7.98 12.07
CA PRO A 178 -5.53 7.26 13.33
C PRO A 178 -5.35 5.75 13.18
N ALA A 179 -5.01 5.07 14.27
CA ALA A 179 -5.00 3.61 14.33
C ALA A 179 -6.42 3.04 14.54
N SER A 180 -6.66 1.82 14.04
CA SER A 180 -7.86 1.03 14.32
C SER A 180 -7.65 0.20 15.57
N VAL A 181 -7.95 0.80 16.73
CA VAL A 181 -7.74 0.17 18.04
C VAL A 181 -8.88 -0.80 18.38
N THR A 182 -10.13 -0.34 18.27
CA THR A 182 -11.32 -1.13 18.64
C THR A 182 -11.40 -2.45 17.88
N LEU A 183 -11.28 -2.41 16.55
CA LEU A 183 -11.30 -3.61 15.72
C LEU A 183 -10.16 -4.58 16.06
N SER A 184 -8.98 -4.06 16.40
CA SER A 184 -7.84 -4.89 16.82
C SER A 184 -8.13 -5.65 18.11
N HIS A 185 -8.82 -5.05 19.08
CA HIS A 185 -9.24 -5.75 20.30
C HIS A 185 -10.28 -6.82 20.00
N ARG A 186 -11.31 -6.50 19.20
CA ARG A 186 -12.34 -7.47 18.80
C ARG A 186 -11.78 -8.70 18.08
N LEU A 187 -10.79 -8.51 17.21
CA LEU A 187 -10.13 -9.63 16.54
C LEU A 187 -9.32 -10.51 17.50
N ARG A 188 -8.80 -9.98 18.61
CA ARG A 188 -8.12 -10.78 19.65
C ARG A 188 -9.11 -11.64 20.42
N ASP A 189 -10.33 -11.15 20.63
CA ASP A 189 -11.40 -11.92 21.29
C ASP A 189 -11.75 -13.21 20.52
N LEU A 190 -11.41 -13.28 19.22
CA LEU A 190 -11.59 -14.47 18.38
C LEU A 190 -10.54 -15.57 18.60
N GLY A 191 -9.56 -15.36 19.48
CA GLY A 191 -8.51 -16.35 19.77
C GLY A 191 -7.51 -16.56 18.62
N LEU A 192 -7.39 -15.59 17.70
CA LEU A 192 -6.43 -15.64 16.60
C LEU A 192 -5.00 -15.47 17.14
N ARG A 193 -4.03 -16.16 16.52
CA ARG A 193 -2.61 -15.91 16.78
C ARG A 193 -2.24 -14.55 16.20
N VAL A 194 -1.72 -13.66 17.05
CA VAL A 194 -1.33 -12.30 16.68
C VAL A 194 0.15 -12.09 16.95
N ASP A 195 0.83 -11.46 16.00
CA ASP A 195 2.21 -11.01 16.14
C ASP A 195 2.32 -9.55 15.67
N ARG A 196 3.42 -8.87 16.01
CA ARG A 196 3.71 -7.49 15.61
C ARG A 196 4.88 -7.46 14.63
N LEU A 197 4.60 -6.91 13.45
CA LEU A 197 5.63 -6.59 12.46
C LEU A 197 5.94 -5.10 12.48
N LYS A 198 7.19 -4.78 12.12
CA LYS A 198 7.65 -3.39 11.97
C LYS A 198 8.21 -3.17 10.57
N THR A 199 7.88 -2.02 10.01
CA THR A 199 8.49 -1.50 8.79
C THR A 199 8.93 -0.05 9.00
N GLY A 200 9.94 0.38 8.23
CA GLY A 200 10.42 1.75 8.23
C GLY A 200 10.10 2.45 6.91
N THR A 201 10.12 3.79 6.93
CA THR A 201 10.03 4.61 5.71
C THR A 201 11.08 5.72 5.81
N PRO A 202 11.76 6.08 4.72
CA PRO A 202 12.70 7.18 4.73
C PRO A 202 11.99 8.54 4.93
N PRO A 203 12.70 9.56 5.43
CA PRO A 203 12.16 10.92 5.50
C PRO A 203 11.83 11.43 4.10
N ARG A 204 10.92 12.41 4.03
CA ARG A 204 10.64 13.16 2.79
C ARG A 204 11.45 14.44 2.81
N LEU A 205 12.11 14.74 1.69
CA LEU A 205 13.00 15.88 1.54
C LEU A 205 12.38 16.91 0.59
N ASP A 206 12.64 18.19 0.84
CA ASP A 206 12.28 19.27 -0.08
C ASP A 206 13.26 19.27 -1.27
N ALA A 207 12.73 19.15 -2.50
CA ALA A 207 13.56 19.13 -3.70
C ALA A 207 14.36 20.43 -3.87
N ARG A 208 13.86 21.58 -3.41
CA ARG A 208 14.53 22.89 -3.55
C ARG A 208 15.81 23.00 -2.74
N THR A 209 15.98 22.15 -1.73
CA THR A 209 17.16 22.13 -0.86
C THR A 209 18.20 21.09 -1.30
N ILE A 210 18.00 20.44 -2.46
CA ILE A 210 18.91 19.42 -2.99
C ILE A 210 19.66 20.00 -4.18
N ASN A 211 20.99 19.94 -4.14
CA ASN A 211 21.80 20.23 -5.32
C ASN A 211 21.80 19.02 -6.27
N PHE A 212 20.93 19.05 -7.27
CA PHE A 212 20.81 17.99 -8.28
C PHE A 212 21.92 18.00 -9.35
N GLU A 213 22.69 19.08 -9.47
CA GLU A 213 23.73 19.22 -10.50
C GLU A 213 24.89 18.25 -10.29
N ILE A 214 25.19 17.94 -9.03
CA ILE A 214 26.28 17.03 -8.64
C ILE A 214 25.87 15.56 -8.64
N LEU A 215 24.58 15.25 -8.88
CA LEU A 215 24.05 13.89 -8.77
C LEU A 215 23.93 13.23 -10.14
N ALA A 216 24.28 11.94 -10.20
CA ALA A 216 24.09 11.16 -11.41
C ALA A 216 22.60 10.95 -11.69
N LYS A 217 22.17 11.29 -12.90
CA LYS A 217 20.80 11.08 -13.37
C LYS A 217 20.64 9.65 -13.90
N GLN A 218 19.59 8.97 -13.45
CA GLN A 218 19.16 7.68 -13.95
C GLN A 218 17.81 7.83 -14.64
N TYR A 219 17.82 7.74 -15.97
CA TYR A 219 16.61 7.79 -16.79
C TYR A 219 15.92 6.41 -16.86
N GLY A 220 14.69 6.42 -17.37
CA GLY A 220 14.00 5.21 -17.78
C GLY A 220 14.61 4.58 -19.04
N ASP A 221 14.05 3.46 -19.47
CA ASP A 221 14.42 2.83 -20.74
C ASP A 221 13.92 3.69 -21.93
N SER A 222 14.62 3.63 -23.07
CA SER A 222 14.20 4.35 -24.28
C SER A 222 12.98 3.72 -24.94
N GLU A 223 12.95 2.38 -24.98
CA GLU A 223 11.75 1.62 -25.31
C GLU A 223 10.99 1.36 -24.01
N LEU A 224 9.95 2.16 -23.77
CA LEU A 224 9.22 2.13 -22.49
C LEU A 224 8.43 0.83 -22.34
N PRO A 225 8.69 0.01 -21.31
CA PRO A 225 7.86 -1.16 -21.04
C PRO A 225 6.51 -0.72 -20.45
N VAL A 226 5.46 -1.46 -20.79
CA VAL A 226 4.10 -1.30 -20.25
C VAL A 226 3.81 -2.40 -19.23
N PHE A 227 3.15 -2.05 -18.12
CA PHE A 227 2.77 -3.04 -17.11
C PHE A 227 1.60 -3.90 -17.58
N SER A 228 0.48 -3.27 -17.96
CA SER A 228 -0.72 -3.96 -18.37
C SER A 228 -0.56 -4.58 -19.76
N PHE A 229 -1.08 -5.80 -19.94
CA PHE A 229 -1.19 -6.45 -21.23
C PHE A 229 -2.17 -5.74 -22.17
N MET A 230 -3.05 -4.90 -21.63
CA MET A 230 -4.00 -4.08 -22.39
C MET A 230 -3.60 -2.59 -22.46
N GLY A 231 -2.47 -2.23 -21.85
CA GLY A 231 -1.99 -0.85 -21.80
C GLY A 231 -1.29 -0.40 -23.07
N SER A 232 -1.01 0.89 -23.16
CA SER A 232 -0.18 1.52 -24.19
C SER A 232 0.79 2.52 -23.56
N VAL A 233 1.94 2.73 -24.20
CA VAL A 233 2.90 3.78 -23.83
C VAL A 233 2.25 5.17 -23.88
N ASP A 234 1.23 5.38 -24.71
CA ASP A 234 0.51 6.66 -24.80
C ASP A 234 -0.24 7.04 -23.52
N GLN A 235 -0.48 6.07 -22.63
CA GLN A 235 -1.10 6.29 -21.33
C GLN A 235 -0.11 6.82 -20.29
N HIS A 236 1.20 6.68 -20.54
CA HIS A 236 2.23 7.03 -19.59
C HIS A 236 2.38 8.56 -19.49
N PRO A 237 2.42 9.12 -18.27
CA PRO A 237 2.82 10.50 -18.07
C PRO A 237 4.24 10.80 -18.56
N ARG A 238 4.61 12.08 -18.48
CA ARG A 238 5.97 12.54 -18.78
C ARG A 238 7.00 11.76 -17.94
N GLN A 239 7.96 11.14 -18.64
CA GLN A 239 9.06 10.42 -18.02
C GLN A 239 10.10 11.40 -17.43
N ILE A 240 10.56 11.13 -16.21
CA ILE A 240 11.54 11.92 -15.48
C ILE A 240 12.69 11.04 -14.96
N PRO A 241 13.89 11.62 -14.76
CA PRO A 241 14.99 10.88 -14.16
C PRO A 241 14.81 10.71 -12.64
N CYS A 242 15.42 9.65 -12.12
CA CYS A 242 15.78 9.54 -10.71
C CYS A 242 17.22 10.02 -10.53
N PHE A 243 17.62 10.28 -9.29
CA PHE A 243 18.97 10.73 -8.96
C PHE A 243 19.64 9.72 -8.03
N ILE A 244 20.91 9.46 -8.27
CA ILE A 244 21.73 8.53 -7.50
C ILE A 244 22.68 9.32 -6.61
N THR A 245 22.77 8.91 -5.36
CA THR A 245 23.75 9.39 -4.38
C THR A 245 24.19 8.22 -3.49
N HIS A 246 25.22 8.45 -2.69
CA HIS A 246 25.80 7.44 -1.80
C HIS A 246 25.98 7.99 -0.40
N THR A 247 25.87 7.12 0.59
CA THR A 247 26.33 7.41 1.95
C THR A 247 27.85 7.38 2.01
N ASN A 248 28.44 8.02 3.01
CA ASN A 248 29.87 8.01 3.27
C ASN A 248 30.16 7.69 4.75
N GLU A 249 31.43 7.55 5.12
CA GLU A 249 31.84 7.26 6.51
C GLU A 249 31.30 8.27 7.52
N GLN A 250 31.27 9.57 7.16
CA GLN A 250 30.70 10.60 8.04
C GLN A 250 29.21 10.34 8.34
N THR A 251 28.44 9.88 7.34
CA THR A 251 27.04 9.49 7.52
C THR A 251 26.94 8.30 8.47
N HIS A 252 27.83 7.31 8.31
CA HIS A 252 27.84 6.11 9.13
C HIS A 252 28.22 6.44 10.58
N ASP A 253 29.17 7.33 10.80
CA ASP A 253 29.54 7.82 12.12
C ASP A 253 28.37 8.49 12.81
N VAL A 254 27.64 9.39 12.13
CA VAL A 254 26.44 10.02 12.71
C VAL A 254 25.42 8.96 13.15
N ILE A 255 25.20 7.92 12.35
CA ILE A 255 24.29 6.82 12.71
C ILE A 255 24.83 6.06 13.93
N ARG A 256 26.11 5.66 13.94
CA ARG A 256 26.77 4.91 15.03
C ARG A 256 26.65 5.66 16.36
N HIS A 257 26.90 6.97 16.36
CA HIS A 257 26.81 7.82 17.55
C HIS A 257 25.39 8.00 18.10
N ASN A 258 24.36 7.64 17.34
CA ASN A 258 22.95 7.83 17.72
C ASN A 258 22.16 6.50 17.76
N LEU A 259 22.84 5.34 17.74
CA LEU A 259 22.17 4.03 17.79
C LEU A 259 21.40 3.82 19.10
N ASP A 260 21.87 4.41 20.20
CA ASP A 260 21.22 4.46 21.51
C ASP A 260 19.85 5.16 21.48
N ARG A 261 19.53 5.89 20.42
CA ARG A 261 18.23 6.54 20.22
C ARG A 261 17.34 5.78 19.25
N SER A 262 17.82 4.66 18.70
CA SER A 262 17.04 3.77 17.85
C SER A 262 16.25 2.80 18.72
N PRO A 263 14.91 2.80 18.63
CA PRO A 263 14.08 1.92 19.44
C PRO A 263 14.24 0.43 19.09
N MET A 264 14.98 0.11 18.01
CA MET A 264 15.43 -1.24 17.71
C MET A 264 16.59 -1.70 18.60
N TYR A 265 17.55 -0.81 18.86
CA TYR A 265 18.77 -1.14 19.60
C TYR A 265 18.58 -1.01 21.11
N THR A 266 17.64 -0.18 21.56
CA THR A 266 17.34 0.01 22.99
C THR A 266 16.37 -1.01 23.57
N GLY A 267 15.86 -1.96 22.76
CA GLY A 267 14.89 -2.95 23.22
C GLY A 267 13.49 -2.39 23.53
N VAL A 268 13.20 -1.14 23.18
CA VAL A 268 11.90 -0.47 23.41
C VAL A 268 10.79 -1.04 22.51
N ILE A 269 11.16 -1.72 21.41
CA ILE A 269 10.21 -2.37 20.50
C ILE A 269 10.26 -3.88 20.68
N GLU A 270 9.14 -4.44 21.15
CA GLU A 270 8.83 -5.86 21.00
C GLU A 270 8.29 -6.11 19.60
N GLY A 271 9.10 -6.73 18.73
CA GLY A 271 8.68 -7.11 17.38
C GLY A 271 9.85 -7.63 16.55
N ILE A 272 9.61 -8.70 15.80
CA ILE A 272 10.60 -9.26 14.88
C ILE A 272 10.64 -8.37 13.64
N GLY A 273 11.76 -7.66 13.44
CA GLY A 273 12.02 -7.00 12.16
C GLY A 273 12.12 -8.05 11.04
N PRO A 274 11.69 -7.75 9.80
CA PRO A 274 11.91 -8.66 8.68
C PRO A 274 13.41 -9.00 8.55
N ARG A 275 13.74 -10.27 8.27
CA ARG A 275 15.14 -10.74 8.12
C ARG A 275 15.93 -9.94 7.08
N VAL A 276 15.24 -9.34 6.12
CA VAL A 276 15.76 -8.29 5.24
C VAL A 276 15.39 -6.95 5.87
N LEU A 277 16.36 -6.33 6.56
CA LEU A 277 16.26 -4.91 6.91
C LEU A 277 16.08 -4.12 5.61
N CYS A 278 15.13 -3.18 5.56
CA CYS A 278 14.79 -2.44 4.33
C CYS A 278 16.04 -1.79 3.70
N VAL A 279 16.68 -2.51 2.79
CA VAL A 279 17.61 -1.96 1.82
C VAL A 279 16.83 -1.90 0.52
N ASP A 280 16.39 -0.71 0.13
CA ASP A 280 15.96 -0.45 -1.24
C ASP A 280 17.22 -0.50 -2.12
N THR A 281 17.81 -1.69 -2.31
CA THR A 281 18.87 -1.90 -3.29
C THR A 281 18.23 -1.99 -4.66
N THR A 282 18.23 -0.88 -5.39
CA THR A 282 18.41 -0.96 -6.84
C THR A 282 19.83 -1.44 -7.09
N ALA A 283 19.98 -2.70 -7.50
CA ALA A 283 21.18 -3.12 -8.23
C ALA A 283 21.15 -2.53 -9.65
#